data_AF-A0A822DBN0-F1
#
_entry.id   AF-A0A822DBN0-F1
#
_cell.length_a   1.000
_cell.length_b   1.000
_cell.length_c   1.000
_cell.angle_alpha   90.00
_cell.angle_beta   90.00
_cell.angle_gamma   90.00
#
_symmetry.space_group_name_H-M   'P 1'
#
loop_
_entity.id
_entity.type
_entity.pdbx_description
1 polymer ?
#
loop_
_entity_poly.entity_id
_entity_poly.type
_entity_poly.pdbx_seq_one_letter_code
_entity_poly.pdbx_strand_id
1 'polypeptide(L)'
;MNSLFVLLENYDYIKKLDENNSWKFIQDINTINEYTNNLLLMKILHEFPHLNCFTYILSSCGTKLFEILTDQLEPLQILFCSENEKYLQELYSLISKTLTKLIFTSLCSCFKINIKHNNSNKNILRILEIGAGTGGSTIFILNILLDFANSTQTIIEYTFTDVSVAFFTKAQQRFAKLLEEKSQNNYLIIKYETFDIDQNSLHQQNMFSESYDIIFAANVIHVATNIVDSVSSLRQLLVPGGLCILLELTIESLSFLDLTFGLLPQWWNFSANDPIR
;
A
#
# COMPACT_ATOMS: atom_id res chain seq x y z
N MET A 1 20.41 1.17 6.25
CA MET A 1 21.10 0.98 7.56
C MET A 1 21.32 2.29 8.34
N ASN A 2 21.51 3.45 7.70
CA ASN A 2 21.70 4.72 8.42
C ASN A 2 20.41 5.38 8.97
N SER A 3 19.21 4.93 8.57
CA SER A 3 17.94 5.58 8.99
C SER A 3 17.75 5.62 10.50
N LEU A 4 18.08 4.53 11.21
CA LEU A 4 17.97 4.50 12.68
C LEU A 4 18.94 5.47 13.37
N PHE A 5 20.14 5.65 12.84
CA PHE A 5 21.09 6.62 13.39
C PHE A 5 20.62 8.05 13.11
N VAL A 6 20.10 8.32 11.91
CA VAL A 6 19.46 9.61 11.58
C VAL A 6 18.27 9.88 12.49
N LEU A 7 17.45 8.86 12.77
CA LEU A 7 16.36 8.95 13.73
C LEU A 7 16.86 9.34 15.13
N LEU A 8 17.85 8.63 15.66
CA LEU A 8 18.42 8.93 16.97
C LEU A 8 19.07 10.32 17.02
N GLU A 9 19.67 10.78 15.92
CA GLU A 9 20.22 12.13 15.81
C GLU A 9 19.12 13.20 15.79
N ASN A 10 18.03 12.97 15.05
CA ASN A 10 16.88 13.88 14.99
C ASN A 10 16.18 14.07 16.35
N TYR A 11 16.31 13.11 17.27
CA TYR A 11 15.79 13.17 18.63
C TYR A 11 16.88 13.47 19.68
N ASP A 12 18.04 13.99 19.26
CA ASP A 12 19.13 14.43 20.12
C ASP A 12 19.71 13.33 21.04
N TYR A 13 19.63 12.05 20.67
CA TYR A 13 20.30 10.97 21.41
C TYR A 13 21.77 10.83 21.02
N ILE A 14 22.05 11.00 19.73
CA ILE A 14 23.40 10.93 19.17
C ILE A 14 23.69 12.14 18.29
N LYS A 15 24.96 12.33 17.96
CA LYS A 15 25.41 13.34 17.00
C LYS A 15 26.43 12.74 16.05
N LYS A 16 26.27 12.98 14.74
CA LYS A 16 27.26 12.63 13.72
C LYS A 16 28.53 13.45 13.89
N LEU A 17 29.67 12.80 13.86
CA LEU A 17 30.98 13.42 14.06
C LEU A 17 31.66 13.81 12.75
N ASP A 18 31.49 12.98 11.72
CA ASP A 18 32.17 13.13 10.43
C ASP A 18 31.39 12.42 9.30
N GLU A 19 31.88 12.56 8.07
CA GLU A 19 31.30 11.92 6.88
C GLU A 19 31.50 10.39 6.84
N ASN A 20 32.37 9.83 7.70
CA ASN A 20 32.67 8.40 7.78
C ASN A 20 31.65 7.60 8.61
N ASN A 21 30.48 8.19 8.89
CA ASN A 21 29.43 7.62 9.75
C ASN A 21 29.92 7.29 11.17
N SER A 22 30.75 8.15 11.74
CA SER A 22 31.09 8.12 13.17
C SER A 22 30.06 8.90 14.01
N TRP A 23 29.69 8.37 15.17
CA TRP A 23 28.63 8.94 16.03
C TRP A 23 29.08 9.02 17.49
N LYS A 24 28.57 10.01 18.24
CA LYS A 24 28.70 10.06 19.70
C LYS A 24 27.34 10.16 20.38
N PHE A 25 27.21 9.54 21.54
CA PHE A 25 26.09 9.80 22.44
C PHE A 25 26.19 11.22 22.99
N ILE A 26 25.05 11.92 23.02
CA ILE A 26 24.92 13.25 23.63
C ILE A 26 23.90 13.25 24.78
N GLN A 27 23.21 12.13 25.00
CA GLN A 27 22.36 11.86 26.16
C GLN A 27 22.80 10.59 26.88
N ASP A 28 22.50 10.51 28.18
CA ASP A 28 22.69 9.30 28.97
C ASP A 28 21.50 8.35 28.78
N ILE A 29 21.71 7.32 27.96
CA ILE A 29 20.69 6.32 27.60
C ILE A 29 20.27 5.47 28.81
N ASN A 30 21.11 5.39 29.85
CA ASN A 30 20.76 4.64 31.07
C ASN A 30 19.59 5.29 31.84
N THR A 31 19.20 6.51 31.48
CA THR A 31 18.00 7.18 32.02
C THR A 31 16.70 6.79 31.30
N ILE A 32 16.78 6.09 30.17
CA ILE A 32 15.62 5.60 29.42
C ILE A 32 15.08 4.34 30.10
N ASN A 33 14.01 4.48 30.88
CA ASN A 33 13.39 3.36 31.60
C ASN A 33 12.71 2.37 30.63
N GLU A 34 13.16 1.11 30.58
CA GLU A 34 12.52 0.01 29.81
C GLU A 34 11.03 -0.17 30.15
N TYR A 35 10.64 0.11 31.39
CA TYR A 35 9.26 0.00 31.87
C TYR A 35 8.28 1.01 31.24
N THR A 36 8.75 1.99 30.45
CA THR A 36 7.90 3.05 29.89
C THR A 36 7.17 2.67 28.61
N ASN A 37 7.67 1.76 27.78
CA ASN A 37 7.08 1.54 26.43
C ASN A 37 5.65 1.00 26.48
N ASN A 38 5.39 -0.03 27.30
CA ASN A 38 4.04 -0.59 27.44
C ASN A 38 3.07 0.39 28.11
N LEU A 39 3.53 1.13 29.13
CA LEU A 39 2.72 2.15 29.79
C LEU A 39 2.42 3.34 28.85
N LEU A 40 3.39 3.75 28.04
CA LEU A 40 3.25 4.80 27.05
C LEU A 40 2.29 4.36 25.94
N LEU A 41 2.41 3.13 25.44
CA LEU A 41 1.50 2.54 24.48
C LEU A 41 0.06 2.55 25.01
N MET A 42 -0.14 2.11 26.25
CA MET A 42 -1.46 2.09 26.89
C MET A 42 -2.03 3.51 27.07
N LYS A 43 -1.19 4.50 27.40
CA LYS A 43 -1.59 5.92 27.46
C LYS A 43 -2.01 6.44 26.10
N ILE A 44 -1.22 6.20 25.04
CA ILE A 44 -1.54 6.61 23.67
C ILE A 44 -2.84 5.96 23.21
N LEU A 45 -3.04 4.67 23.46
CA LEU A 45 -4.26 3.95 23.12
C LEU A 45 -5.49 4.48 23.86
N HIS A 46 -5.33 4.86 25.12
CA HIS A 46 -6.41 5.45 25.91
C HIS A 46 -6.79 6.85 25.40
N GLU A 47 -5.82 7.69 25.06
CA GLU A 47 -6.04 9.06 24.60
C GLU A 47 -6.43 9.15 23.12
N PHE A 48 -5.84 8.30 22.28
CA PHE A 48 -6.02 8.26 20.83
C PHE A 48 -6.40 6.86 20.34
N PRO A 49 -7.57 6.33 20.71
CA PRO A 49 -7.99 4.96 20.37
C PRO A 49 -8.12 4.71 18.85
N HIS A 50 -8.24 5.77 18.05
CA HIS A 50 -8.26 5.68 16.58
C HIS A 50 -6.87 5.40 15.96
N LEU A 51 -5.78 5.59 16.73
CA LEU A 51 -4.42 5.25 16.31
C LEU A 51 -4.02 3.82 16.66
N ASN A 52 -4.98 3.00 17.09
CA ASN A 52 -4.77 1.63 17.53
C ASN A 52 -3.97 0.79 16.53
N CYS A 53 -4.29 0.90 15.23
CA CYS A 53 -3.55 0.21 14.18
C CYS A 53 -2.07 0.61 14.11
N PHE A 54 -1.74 1.90 14.23
CA PHE A 54 -0.36 2.37 14.29
C PHE A 54 0.37 1.80 15.51
N THR A 55 -0.23 1.92 16.69
CA THR A 55 0.39 1.47 17.94
C THR A 55 0.65 -0.03 17.99
N TYR A 56 -0.28 -0.86 17.49
CA TYR A 56 -0.10 -2.31 17.48
C TYR A 56 1.00 -2.72 16.50
N ILE A 57 1.00 -2.18 15.27
CA ILE A 57 2.03 -2.49 14.27
C ILE A 57 3.42 -2.04 14.74
N LEU A 58 3.51 -0.83 15.31
CA LEU A 58 4.77 -0.32 15.87
C LEU A 58 5.25 -1.17 17.03
N SER A 59 4.37 -1.58 17.95
CA SER A 59 4.72 -2.41 19.10
C SER A 59 5.20 -3.81 18.66
N SER A 60 4.51 -4.42 17.70
CA SER A 60 4.85 -5.74 17.14
C SER A 60 6.29 -5.79 16.60
N CYS A 61 6.73 -4.71 15.95
CA CYS A 61 8.08 -4.61 15.40
C CYS A 61 9.08 -4.11 16.45
N GLY A 62 8.75 -3.01 17.14
CA GLY A 62 9.63 -2.31 18.06
C GLY A 62 10.06 -3.15 19.27
N THR A 63 9.17 -4.00 19.79
CA THR A 63 9.50 -4.91 20.91
C THR A 63 10.45 -6.05 20.51
N LYS A 64 10.63 -6.28 19.21
CA LYS A 64 11.50 -7.31 18.63
C LYS A 64 12.60 -6.72 17.76
N LEU A 65 12.84 -5.41 17.87
CA LEU A 65 13.69 -4.68 16.95
C LEU A 65 15.13 -5.20 16.97
N PHE A 66 15.64 -5.57 18.15
CA PHE A 66 16.99 -6.12 18.28
C PHE A 66 17.13 -7.46 17.55
N GLU A 67 16.18 -8.37 17.74
CA GLU A 67 16.17 -9.68 17.08
C GLU A 67 16.02 -9.55 15.56
N ILE A 68 15.22 -8.59 15.09
CA ILE A 68 15.10 -8.29 13.65
C ILE A 68 16.42 -7.76 13.11
N LEU A 69 17.04 -6.77 13.78
CA LEU A 69 18.29 -6.15 13.32
C LEU A 69 19.51 -7.08 13.40
N THR A 70 19.42 -8.17 14.15
CA THR A 70 20.44 -9.21 14.27
C THR A 70 20.12 -10.46 13.46
N ASP A 71 19.17 -10.37 12.53
CA ASP A 71 18.71 -11.44 11.63
C ASP A 71 18.19 -12.70 12.36
N GLN A 72 17.79 -12.57 13.63
CA GLN A 72 17.21 -13.66 14.43
C GLN A 72 15.73 -13.86 14.13
N LEU A 73 15.02 -12.80 13.71
CA LEU A 73 13.61 -12.85 13.32
C LEU A 73 13.38 -12.20 11.97
N GLU A 74 12.57 -12.84 11.13
CA GLU A 74 12.18 -12.30 9.83
C GLU A 74 11.07 -11.25 10.00
N PRO A 75 11.28 -9.97 9.60
CA PRO A 75 10.32 -8.90 9.80
C PRO A 75 9.01 -9.11 9.03
N LEU A 76 9.08 -9.77 7.87
CA LEU A 76 7.89 -10.11 7.08
C LEU A 76 6.92 -11.00 7.88
N GLN A 77 7.45 -12.00 8.58
CA GLN A 77 6.65 -12.92 9.40
C GLN A 77 6.05 -12.23 10.63
N ILE A 78 6.66 -11.15 11.11
CA ILE A 78 6.12 -10.35 12.21
C ILE A 78 5.01 -9.43 11.69
N LEU A 79 5.26 -8.67 10.63
CA LEU A 79 4.31 -7.71 10.09
C LEU A 79 3.06 -8.40 9.53
N PHE A 80 3.23 -9.42 8.70
CA PHE A 80 2.14 -10.07 7.95
C PHE A 80 1.64 -11.36 8.62
N CYS A 81 1.73 -11.45 9.95
CA CYS A 81 1.09 -12.54 10.70
C CYS A 81 -0.43 -12.33 10.83
N SER A 82 -1.13 -13.41 11.16
CA SER A 82 -2.60 -13.40 11.34
C SER A 82 -3.09 -12.38 12.37
N GLU A 83 -2.32 -12.15 13.43
CA GLU A 83 -2.62 -11.24 14.52
C GLU A 83 -2.57 -9.77 14.09
N ASN A 84 -1.64 -9.43 13.19
CA ASN A 84 -1.42 -8.07 12.71
C ASN A 84 -2.27 -7.71 11.50
N GLU A 85 -2.81 -8.69 10.79
CA GLU A 85 -3.54 -8.49 9.54
C GLU A 85 -4.69 -7.47 9.63
N LYS A 86 -5.53 -7.56 10.68
CA LYS A 86 -6.63 -6.60 10.87
C LYS A 86 -6.09 -5.18 11.02
N TYR A 87 -4.99 -5.00 11.75
CA TYR A 87 -4.38 -3.70 12.00
C TYR A 87 -3.68 -3.16 10.75
N LEU A 88 -3.00 -3.99 9.97
CA LEU A 88 -2.44 -3.60 8.67
C LEU A 88 -3.55 -3.16 7.72
N GLN A 89 -4.64 -3.93 7.64
CA GLN A 89 -5.77 -3.56 6.78
C GLN A 89 -6.40 -2.24 7.22
N GLU A 90 -6.56 -2.03 8.53
CA GLU A 90 -7.07 -0.77 9.09
C GLU A 90 -6.11 0.40 8.83
N LEU A 91 -4.80 0.19 8.97
CA LEU A 91 -3.75 1.17 8.70
C LEU A 91 -3.77 1.61 7.24
N TYR A 92 -3.68 0.68 6.29
CA TYR A 92 -3.73 1.00 4.85
C TYR A 92 -5.06 1.65 4.46
N SER A 93 -6.17 1.18 5.04
CA SER A 93 -7.47 1.84 4.89
C SER A 93 -7.42 3.27 5.40
N LEU A 94 -6.93 3.51 6.62
CA LEU A 94 -6.93 4.82 7.25
C LEU A 94 -6.08 5.84 6.45
N ILE A 95 -4.92 5.41 5.96
CA ILE A 95 -4.00 6.26 5.19
C ILE A 95 -4.56 6.59 3.80
N SER A 96 -5.22 5.63 3.12
CA SER A 96 -5.64 5.81 1.72
C SER A 96 -7.12 6.22 1.53
N LYS A 97 -8.01 5.85 2.46
CA LYS A 97 -9.47 5.87 2.28
C LYS A 97 -10.01 7.19 1.75
N THR A 98 -9.63 8.32 2.33
CA THR A 98 -10.19 9.63 1.95
C THR A 98 -9.82 9.98 0.51
N LEU A 99 -8.54 9.82 0.16
CA LEU A 99 -8.05 10.12 -1.18
C LEU A 99 -8.56 9.12 -2.21
N THR A 100 -8.52 7.82 -1.91
CA THR A 100 -9.10 6.77 -2.77
C THR A 100 -10.57 7.04 -3.06
N LYS A 101 -11.38 7.36 -2.04
CA LYS A 101 -12.80 7.69 -2.24
C LYS A 101 -12.99 8.93 -3.11
N LEU A 102 -12.22 9.98 -2.85
CA LEU A 102 -12.30 11.22 -3.62
C LEU A 102 -11.97 10.97 -5.09
N ILE A 103 -10.84 10.30 -5.37
CA ILE A 103 -10.37 9.97 -6.72
C ILE A 103 -11.44 9.17 -7.48
N PHE A 104 -11.89 8.04 -6.92
CA PHE A 104 -12.83 7.18 -7.63
C PHE A 104 -14.23 7.79 -7.76
N THR A 105 -14.69 8.59 -6.79
CA THR A 105 -15.97 9.31 -6.91
C THR A 105 -15.90 10.35 -8.04
N SER A 106 -14.80 11.10 -8.13
CA SER A 106 -14.57 12.07 -9.20
C SER A 106 -14.48 11.39 -10.56
N LEU A 107 -13.71 10.30 -10.68
CA LEU A 107 -13.61 9.52 -11.92
C LEU A 107 -14.98 9.01 -12.36
N CYS A 108 -15.72 8.33 -11.48
CA CYS A 108 -17.06 7.85 -11.77
C CYS A 108 -17.99 8.98 -12.23
N SER A 109 -17.88 10.18 -11.65
CA SER A 109 -18.67 11.34 -12.06
C SER A 109 -18.32 11.81 -13.47
N CYS A 110 -17.03 11.93 -13.79
CA CYS A 110 -16.54 12.27 -15.13
C CYS A 110 -16.96 11.22 -16.16
N PHE A 111 -16.81 9.93 -15.85
CA PHE A 111 -17.27 8.84 -16.71
C PHE A 111 -18.77 8.94 -16.96
N LYS A 112 -19.61 9.11 -15.92
CA LYS A 112 -21.07 9.28 -16.10
C LYS A 112 -21.44 10.39 -17.08
N ILE A 113 -20.74 11.52 -17.03
CA ILE A 113 -20.94 12.63 -17.97
C ILE A 113 -20.57 12.20 -19.39
N ASN A 114 -19.42 11.56 -19.58
CA ASN A 114 -18.96 11.09 -20.89
C ASN A 114 -19.93 10.07 -21.52
N ILE A 115 -20.45 9.12 -20.74
CA ILE A 115 -21.43 8.12 -21.21
C ILE A 115 -22.69 8.82 -21.75
N LYS A 116 -23.20 9.83 -21.02
CA LYS A 116 -24.40 10.58 -21.43
C LYS A 116 -24.19 11.37 -22.72
N HIS A 117 -22.99 11.90 -22.95
CA HIS A 117 -22.71 12.69 -24.16
C HIS A 117 -22.52 11.81 -25.40
N ASN A 118 -21.90 10.63 -25.27
CA ASN A 118 -21.50 9.82 -26.41
C ASN A 118 -22.52 8.74 -26.81
N ASN A 119 -23.65 8.58 -26.09
CA ASN A 119 -24.68 7.57 -26.35
C ASN A 119 -24.11 6.14 -26.59
N SER A 120 -23.05 5.79 -25.88
CA SER A 120 -22.39 4.49 -26.01
C SER A 120 -23.25 3.40 -25.36
N ASN A 121 -23.77 2.47 -26.15
CA ASN A 121 -24.75 1.48 -25.69
C ASN A 121 -24.16 0.31 -24.86
N LYS A 122 -22.84 0.19 -24.72
CA LYS A 122 -22.16 -0.71 -23.76
C LYS A 122 -20.76 -0.19 -23.47
N ASN A 123 -20.48 0.15 -22.21
CA ASN A 123 -19.14 0.52 -21.78
C ASN A 123 -18.57 -0.56 -20.87
N ILE A 124 -17.36 -0.98 -21.18
CA ILE A 124 -16.53 -1.81 -20.32
C ILE A 124 -15.46 -0.89 -19.75
N LEU A 125 -15.28 -0.87 -18.44
CA LEU A 125 -14.19 -0.17 -17.77
C LEU A 125 -13.26 -1.22 -17.15
N ARG A 126 -12.02 -1.27 -17.64
CA ARG A 126 -11.00 -2.20 -17.19
C ARG A 126 -10.04 -1.51 -16.25
N ILE A 127 -9.93 -2.04 -15.04
CA ILE A 127 -9.13 -1.48 -13.96
C ILE A 127 -8.14 -2.53 -13.48
N LEU A 128 -6.87 -2.15 -13.38
CA LEU A 128 -5.81 -2.97 -12.78
C LEU A 128 -5.36 -2.30 -11.48
N GLU A 129 -5.42 -3.04 -10.38
CA GLU A 129 -4.85 -2.62 -9.09
C GLU A 129 -3.54 -3.36 -8.84
N ILE A 130 -2.45 -2.61 -8.67
CA ILE A 130 -1.10 -3.12 -8.41
C ILE A 130 -0.86 -3.15 -6.91
N GLY A 131 -0.28 -4.24 -6.41
CA GLY A 131 0.07 -4.36 -4.99
C GLY A 131 -1.11 -4.16 -4.06
N ALA A 132 -2.25 -4.75 -4.42
CA ALA A 132 -3.49 -4.53 -3.71
C ALA A 132 -3.45 -5.06 -2.26
N GLY A 133 -2.52 -5.98 -1.96
CA GLY A 133 -2.21 -6.46 -0.62
C GLY A 133 -3.46 -6.89 0.15
N THR A 134 -3.65 -6.34 1.34
CA THR A 134 -4.81 -6.67 2.20
C THR A 134 -6.17 -6.21 1.64
N GLY A 135 -6.22 -5.56 0.47
CA GLY A 135 -7.42 -4.99 -0.12
C GLY A 135 -7.98 -3.80 0.67
N GLY A 136 -7.10 -3.07 1.37
CA GLY A 136 -7.46 -1.93 2.22
C GLY A 136 -8.11 -0.79 1.43
N SER A 137 -7.50 -0.43 0.29
CA SER A 137 -8.05 0.56 -0.65
C SER A 137 -9.16 -0.04 -1.52
N THR A 138 -8.93 -1.26 -2.02
CA THR A 138 -9.84 -2.01 -2.90
C THR A 138 -11.29 -1.99 -2.41
N ILE A 139 -11.54 -2.22 -1.12
CA ILE A 139 -12.92 -2.27 -0.60
C ILE A 139 -13.72 -0.98 -0.87
N PHE A 140 -13.05 0.18 -0.83
CA PHE A 140 -13.70 1.47 -1.05
C PHE A 140 -13.91 1.71 -2.54
N ILE A 141 -12.94 1.29 -3.35
CA ILE A 141 -13.00 1.35 -4.80
C ILE A 141 -14.18 0.51 -5.30
N LEU A 142 -14.26 -0.77 -4.91
CA LEU A 142 -15.33 -1.66 -5.33
C LEU A 142 -16.72 -1.15 -4.90
N ASN A 143 -16.86 -0.60 -3.69
CA ASN A 143 -18.12 0.02 -3.26
C ASN A 143 -18.58 1.15 -4.19
N ILE A 144 -17.66 2.06 -4.54
CA ILE A 144 -17.97 3.19 -5.44
C ILE A 144 -18.26 2.69 -6.86
N LEU A 145 -17.49 1.73 -7.34
CA LEU A 145 -17.64 1.15 -8.68
C LEU A 145 -18.95 0.37 -8.81
N LEU A 146 -19.40 -0.34 -7.77
CA LEU A 146 -20.70 -1.02 -7.77
C LEU A 146 -21.84 -0.03 -7.94
N ASP A 147 -21.85 1.04 -7.14
CA ASP A 147 -22.90 2.06 -7.22
C ASP A 147 -22.87 2.78 -8.59
N PHE A 148 -21.68 3.02 -9.14
CA PHE A 148 -21.50 3.55 -10.50
C PHE A 148 -22.02 2.59 -11.58
N ALA A 149 -21.60 1.33 -11.54
CA ALA A 149 -21.92 0.30 -12.52
C ALA A 149 -23.42 0.06 -12.58
N ASN A 150 -24.09 -0.08 -11.43
CA ASN A 150 -25.53 -0.26 -11.36
C ASN A 150 -26.30 0.94 -11.93
N SER A 151 -25.84 2.17 -11.66
CA SER A 151 -26.49 3.39 -12.17
C SER A 151 -26.30 3.65 -13.66
N THR A 152 -25.30 3.03 -14.28
CA THR A 152 -24.91 3.28 -15.68
C THR A 152 -25.00 2.05 -16.57
N GLN A 153 -25.24 0.88 -15.99
CA GLN A 153 -25.13 -0.43 -16.66
C GLN A 153 -23.76 -0.66 -17.33
N THR A 154 -22.71 -0.04 -16.77
CA THR A 154 -21.32 -0.20 -17.24
C THR A 154 -20.73 -1.48 -16.65
N ILE A 155 -20.14 -2.32 -17.50
CA ILE A 155 -19.41 -3.51 -17.04
C ILE A 155 -18.05 -3.06 -16.51
N ILE A 156 -17.70 -3.47 -15.29
CA ILE A 156 -16.42 -3.22 -14.66
C ILE A 156 -15.66 -4.54 -14.61
N GLU A 157 -14.47 -4.56 -15.22
CA GLU A 157 -13.51 -5.65 -15.07
C GLU A 157 -12.37 -5.16 -14.16
N TYR A 158 -12.35 -5.64 -12.92
CA TYR A 158 -11.36 -5.28 -11.92
C TYR A 158 -10.34 -6.39 -11.77
N THR A 159 -9.08 -6.13 -12.10
CA THR A 159 -7.98 -7.07 -11.92
C THR A 159 -7.24 -6.70 -10.64
N PHE A 160 -7.47 -7.47 -9.59
CA PHE A 160 -6.77 -7.37 -8.32
C PHE A 160 -5.45 -8.12 -8.43
N THR A 161 -4.33 -7.42 -8.23
CA THR A 161 -3.01 -8.07 -8.31
C THR A 161 -2.15 -7.81 -7.09
N ASP A 162 -1.33 -8.78 -6.78
CA ASP A 162 -0.25 -8.68 -5.80
C ASP A 162 0.86 -9.66 -6.19
N VAL A 163 2.10 -9.43 -5.74
CA VAL A 163 3.19 -10.40 -5.94
C VAL A 163 2.94 -11.69 -5.16
N SER A 164 2.20 -11.59 -4.04
CA SER A 164 1.92 -12.70 -3.14
C SER A 164 0.48 -13.17 -3.23
N VAL A 165 0.31 -14.45 -3.60
CA VAL A 165 -0.99 -15.13 -3.57
C VAL A 165 -1.61 -15.22 -2.18
N ALA A 166 -0.82 -15.00 -1.12
CA ALA A 166 -1.28 -15.09 0.27
C ALA A 166 -2.45 -14.12 0.57
N PHE A 167 -2.54 -13.01 -0.18
CA PHE A 167 -3.60 -12.03 -0.01
C PHE A 167 -4.94 -12.42 -0.68
N PHE A 168 -4.94 -13.36 -1.63
CA PHE A 168 -6.09 -13.56 -2.52
C PHE A 168 -7.26 -14.23 -1.82
N THR A 169 -7.04 -15.28 -1.04
CA THR A 169 -8.14 -16.05 -0.41
C THR A 169 -9.02 -15.17 0.47
N LYS A 170 -8.40 -14.30 1.28
CA LYS A 170 -9.15 -13.42 2.19
C LYS A 170 -9.79 -12.25 1.47
N ALA A 171 -9.11 -11.67 0.48
CA ALA A 171 -9.68 -10.66 -0.40
C ALA A 171 -10.93 -11.20 -1.12
N GLN A 172 -10.86 -12.42 -1.67
CA GLN A 172 -11.97 -13.09 -2.32
C GLN A 172 -13.18 -13.26 -1.39
N GLN A 173 -12.99 -13.81 -0.19
CA GLN A 173 -14.07 -13.97 0.78
C GLN A 173 -14.73 -12.63 1.14
N ARG A 174 -13.90 -11.60 1.35
CA ARG A 174 -14.38 -10.27 1.70
C ARG A 174 -15.17 -9.60 0.58
N PHE A 175 -14.66 -9.67 -0.65
CA PHE A 175 -15.32 -9.06 -1.79
C PHE A 175 -16.56 -9.84 -2.21
N ALA A 176 -16.57 -11.17 -2.07
CA ALA A 176 -17.79 -11.98 -2.24
C ALA A 176 -18.91 -11.52 -1.29
N LYS A 177 -18.60 -11.33 0.00
CA LYS A 177 -19.56 -10.79 0.97
C LYS A 177 -20.09 -9.40 0.58
N LEU A 178 -19.21 -8.51 0.11
CA LEU A 178 -19.62 -7.19 -0.39
C LEU A 178 -20.62 -7.31 -1.56
N LEU A 179 -20.36 -8.24 -2.48
CA LEU A 179 -21.23 -8.47 -3.64
C LEU A 179 -22.60 -9.03 -3.23
N GLU A 180 -22.63 -9.95 -2.27
CA GLU A 180 -23.85 -10.53 -1.70
C GLU A 180 -24.71 -9.44 -1.02
N GLU A 181 -24.10 -8.59 -0.17
CA GLU A 181 -24.80 -7.52 0.55
C GLU A 181 -25.51 -6.53 -0.41
N LYS A 182 -24.97 -6.32 -1.61
CA LYS A 182 -25.49 -5.35 -2.58
C LYS A 182 -26.61 -5.90 -3.48
N SER A 183 -27.02 -7.17 -3.34
CA SER A 183 -28.22 -7.84 -3.91
C SER A 183 -28.52 -7.68 -5.43
N GLN A 184 -27.71 -6.96 -6.20
CA GLN A 184 -27.96 -6.63 -7.63
C GLN A 184 -26.67 -6.47 -8.46
N ASN A 185 -25.58 -7.17 -8.12
CA ASN A 185 -24.35 -7.05 -8.91
C ASN A 185 -24.34 -7.97 -10.13
N ASN A 186 -24.71 -7.44 -11.30
CA ASN A 186 -24.51 -8.10 -12.61
C ASN A 186 -23.40 -7.43 -13.45
N TYR A 187 -22.74 -6.40 -12.92
CA TYR A 187 -21.89 -5.52 -13.72
C TYR A 187 -20.43 -5.44 -13.24
N LEU A 188 -20.07 -6.02 -12.10
CA LEU A 188 -18.68 -6.05 -11.62
C LEU A 188 -18.12 -7.47 -11.64
N ILE A 189 -17.00 -7.64 -12.35
CA ILE A 189 -16.22 -8.87 -12.45
C ILE A 189 -14.86 -8.60 -11.81
N ILE A 190 -14.46 -9.45 -10.85
CA ILE A 190 -13.15 -9.35 -10.19
C ILE A 190 -12.28 -10.54 -10.61
N LYS A 191 -11.11 -10.24 -11.18
CA LYS A 191 -10.05 -11.20 -11.53
C LYS A 191 -8.93 -11.06 -10.50
N TYR A 192 -8.27 -12.17 -10.16
CA TYR A 192 -7.14 -12.19 -9.23
C TYR A 192 -5.96 -12.79 -9.96
N GLU A 193 -4.87 -12.04 -10.09
CA GLU A 193 -3.68 -12.47 -10.82
C GLU A 193 -2.44 -12.06 -10.03
N THR A 194 -1.40 -12.89 -10.04
CA THR A 194 -0.09 -12.47 -9.52
C THR A 194 0.54 -11.51 -10.50
N PHE A 195 1.10 -10.41 -10.01
CA PHE A 195 1.83 -9.47 -10.85
C PHE A 195 2.99 -8.84 -10.09
N ASP A 196 4.19 -9.04 -10.62
CA ASP A 196 5.44 -8.43 -10.20
C ASP A 196 5.85 -7.38 -11.24
N ILE A 197 5.88 -6.12 -10.80
CA ILE A 197 6.15 -4.98 -11.66
C ILE A 197 7.62 -4.90 -12.09
N ASP A 198 8.53 -5.54 -11.35
CA ASP A 198 9.94 -5.59 -11.68
C ASP A 198 10.26 -6.67 -12.74
N GLN A 199 9.30 -7.53 -13.10
CA GLN A 199 9.47 -8.54 -14.14
C GLN A 199 9.15 -7.99 -15.53
N ASN A 200 10.14 -8.06 -16.43
CA ASN A 200 10.03 -7.52 -17.79
C ASN A 200 9.03 -8.28 -18.70
N SER A 201 8.62 -9.49 -18.36
CA SER A 201 7.81 -10.35 -19.22
C SER A 201 6.30 -10.24 -18.93
N LEU A 202 5.71 -9.08 -19.22
CA LEU A 202 4.27 -8.79 -19.00
C LEU A 202 3.34 -9.93 -19.47
N HIS A 203 3.56 -10.44 -20.69
CA HIS A 203 2.75 -11.53 -21.24
C HIS A 203 2.85 -12.84 -20.43
N GLN A 204 4.00 -13.15 -19.82
CA GLN A 204 4.14 -14.33 -18.96
C GLN A 204 3.35 -14.21 -17.66
N GLN A 205 2.99 -12.98 -17.28
CA GLN A 205 2.18 -12.66 -16.11
C GLN A 205 0.71 -12.40 -16.47
N ASN A 206 0.24 -12.86 -17.63
CA ASN A 206 -1.12 -12.62 -18.16
C ASN A 206 -1.47 -11.13 -18.31
N MET A 207 -0.46 -10.26 -18.43
CA MET A 207 -0.65 -8.82 -18.64
C MET A 207 -0.40 -8.47 -20.11
N PHE A 208 -1.42 -7.93 -20.75
CA PHE A 208 -1.40 -7.60 -22.17
C PHE A 208 -1.37 -6.08 -22.37
N SER A 209 -0.66 -5.64 -23.41
CA SER A 209 -0.57 -4.23 -23.74
C SER A 209 -1.93 -3.61 -24.02
N GLU A 210 -2.08 -2.32 -23.73
CA GLU A 210 -3.27 -1.52 -24.03
C GLU A 210 -4.60 -2.19 -23.58
N SER A 211 -4.58 -2.83 -22.41
CA SER A 211 -5.71 -3.63 -21.93
C SER A 211 -6.46 -2.98 -20.76
N TYR A 212 -5.93 -1.92 -20.16
CA TYR A 212 -6.51 -1.26 -19.00
C TYR A 212 -6.80 0.21 -19.25
N ASP A 213 -7.98 0.66 -18.82
CA ASP A 213 -8.38 2.07 -18.85
C ASP A 213 -7.82 2.82 -17.65
N ILE A 214 -7.73 2.14 -16.50
CA ILE A 214 -7.20 2.68 -15.25
C ILE A 214 -6.23 1.68 -14.65
N ILE A 215 -5.05 2.17 -14.26
CA ILE A 215 -4.14 1.46 -13.36
C ILE A 215 -4.12 2.25 -12.05
N PHE A 216 -4.32 1.56 -10.93
CA PHE A 216 -4.26 2.11 -9.58
C PHE A 216 -3.17 1.40 -8.78
N ALA A 217 -2.30 2.16 -8.13
CA ALA A 217 -1.26 1.64 -7.26
C ALA A 217 -1.18 2.51 -6.01
N ALA A 218 -1.38 1.91 -4.84
CA ALA A 218 -1.37 2.65 -3.57
C ALA A 218 -0.26 2.12 -2.66
N ASN A 219 0.73 2.97 -2.40
CA ASN A 219 1.88 2.67 -1.55
C ASN A 219 2.57 1.35 -1.93
N VAL A 220 2.93 1.21 -3.21
CA VAL A 220 3.62 0.02 -3.73
C VAL A 220 4.71 0.36 -4.75
N ILE A 221 4.59 1.45 -5.50
CA ILE A 221 5.60 1.75 -6.53
C ILE A 221 6.94 2.08 -5.89
N HIS A 222 6.94 2.61 -4.67
CA HIS A 222 8.16 2.88 -3.91
C HIS A 222 8.98 1.63 -3.54
N VAL A 223 8.42 0.41 -3.64
CA VAL A 223 9.18 -0.83 -3.40
C VAL A 223 9.70 -1.49 -4.68
N ALA A 224 9.37 -0.94 -5.85
CA ALA A 224 9.95 -1.41 -7.11
C ALA A 224 11.47 -1.24 -7.11
N THR A 225 12.18 -2.03 -7.92
CA THR A 225 13.63 -1.96 -8.06
C THR A 225 14.06 -0.76 -8.89
N ASN A 226 13.31 -0.45 -9.95
CA ASN A 226 13.49 0.77 -10.74
C ASN A 226 12.13 1.39 -11.04
N ILE A 227 11.87 2.60 -10.51
CA ILE A 227 10.57 3.25 -10.65
C ILE A 227 10.30 3.64 -12.12
N VAL A 228 11.32 4.08 -12.86
CA VAL A 228 11.15 4.48 -14.26
C VAL A 228 10.78 3.28 -15.14
N ASP A 229 11.45 2.15 -14.97
CA ASP A 229 11.14 0.92 -15.70
C ASP A 229 9.75 0.40 -15.32
N SER A 230 9.43 0.42 -14.03
CA SER A 230 8.11 0.02 -13.51
C SER A 230 6.99 0.85 -14.12
N VAL A 231 7.09 2.18 -14.07
CA VAL A 231 6.08 3.08 -14.66
C VAL A 231 6.03 2.92 -16.19
N SER A 232 7.15 2.62 -16.84
CA SER A 232 7.19 2.32 -18.27
C SER A 232 6.45 1.02 -18.61
N SER A 233 6.56 -0.01 -17.78
CA SER A 233 5.77 -1.25 -17.88
C SER A 233 4.28 -0.98 -17.68
N LEU A 234 3.89 -0.20 -16.67
CA LEU A 234 2.48 0.20 -16.47
C LEU A 234 1.95 0.99 -17.67
N ARG A 235 2.77 1.86 -18.27
CA ARG A 235 2.38 2.62 -19.47
C ARG A 235 2.04 1.72 -20.64
N GLN A 236 2.75 0.60 -20.83
CA GLN A 236 2.46 -0.36 -21.90
C GLN A 236 1.10 -1.05 -21.72
N LEU A 237 0.65 -1.23 -20.47
CA LEU A 237 -0.62 -1.86 -20.15
C LEU A 237 -1.84 -0.93 -20.33
N LEU A 238 -1.62 0.38 -20.33
CA LEU A 238 -2.67 1.38 -20.50
C LEU A 238 -3.10 1.53 -21.96
N VAL A 239 -4.41 1.63 -22.19
CA VAL A 239 -4.96 2.09 -23.47
C VAL A 239 -4.50 3.53 -23.76
N PRO A 240 -4.49 3.97 -25.03
CA PRO A 240 -4.34 5.38 -25.37
C PRO A 240 -5.38 6.24 -24.64
N GLY A 241 -4.92 7.19 -23.83
CA GLY A 241 -5.78 8.05 -23.00
C GLY A 241 -6.17 7.46 -21.63
N GLY A 242 -5.72 6.24 -21.30
CA GLY A 242 -5.90 5.64 -19.98
C GLY A 242 -5.15 6.38 -18.87
N LEU A 243 -5.55 6.12 -17.63
CA LEU A 243 -5.05 6.82 -16.43
C LEU A 243 -4.19 5.91 -15.55
N CYS A 244 -2.98 6.35 -15.24
CA CYS A 244 -2.18 5.76 -14.17
C CYS A 244 -2.34 6.62 -12.91
N ILE A 245 -2.77 6.01 -11.81
CA ILE A 245 -3.02 6.69 -10.53
C ILE A 245 -2.11 6.09 -9.49
N LEU A 246 -1.13 6.89 -9.06
CA LEU A 246 -0.20 6.53 -8.00
C LEU A 246 -0.58 7.29 -6.73
N LEU A 247 -0.90 6.55 -5.67
CA LEU A 247 -1.16 7.11 -4.35
C LEU A 247 -0.01 6.72 -3.43
N GLU A 248 0.96 7.62 -3.28
CA GLU A 248 2.20 7.37 -2.54
C GLU A 248 2.39 8.37 -1.41
N LEU A 249 3.02 7.93 -0.32
CA LEU A 249 3.53 8.82 0.71
C LEU A 249 4.75 9.57 0.14
N THR A 250 4.73 10.89 0.27
CA THR A 250 5.77 11.79 -0.26
C THR A 250 6.51 12.55 0.84
N ILE A 251 6.30 12.18 2.10
CA ILE A 251 6.95 12.79 3.26
C ILE A 251 8.20 11.98 3.60
N GLU A 252 9.33 12.67 3.73
CA GLU A 252 10.59 12.08 4.18
C GLU A 252 10.52 11.65 5.65
N SER A 253 11.06 10.46 5.95
CA SER A 253 11.42 10.00 7.30
C SER A 253 10.33 10.08 8.37
N LEU A 254 9.21 9.38 8.15
CA LEU A 254 8.29 9.01 9.23
C LEU A 254 8.91 7.88 10.05
N SER A 255 9.34 8.18 11.29
CA SER A 255 9.92 7.21 12.24
C SER A 255 9.09 5.92 12.37
N PHE A 256 7.76 6.05 12.28
CA PHE A 256 6.84 4.93 12.26
C PHE A 256 7.11 3.97 11.10
N LEU A 257 7.30 4.48 9.88
CA LEU A 257 7.56 3.65 8.70
C LEU A 257 8.91 2.97 8.81
N ASP A 258 9.96 3.70 9.21
CA ASP A 258 11.31 3.14 9.38
C ASP A 258 11.36 2.00 10.41
N LEU A 259 10.60 2.13 11.50
CA LEU A 259 10.51 1.13 12.57
C LEU A 259 9.50 0.00 12.29
N THR A 260 8.85 0.02 11.12
CA THR A 260 7.89 -1.00 10.71
C THR A 260 8.23 -1.52 9.32
N PHE A 261 7.72 -0.90 8.26
CA PHE A 261 7.96 -1.30 6.87
C PHE A 261 9.42 -1.13 6.43
N GLY A 262 10.15 -0.18 7.01
CA GLY A 262 11.59 0.00 6.82
C GLY A 262 12.44 -1.16 7.34
N LEU A 263 11.84 -2.14 8.03
CA LEU A 263 12.53 -3.39 8.38
C LEU A 263 12.47 -4.41 7.23
N LEU A 264 11.59 -4.22 6.24
CA LEU A 264 11.46 -5.11 5.10
C LEU A 264 12.60 -4.86 4.09
N PRO A 265 13.25 -5.90 3.54
CA PRO A 265 14.27 -5.74 2.52
C PRO A 265 13.79 -4.95 1.30
N GLN A 266 12.52 -5.13 0.90
CA GLN A 266 11.90 -4.46 -0.24
C GLN A 266 11.86 -2.94 -0.08
N TRP A 267 11.86 -2.42 1.14
CA TRP A 267 11.89 -0.97 1.41
C TRP A 267 13.18 -0.31 0.92
N TRP A 268 14.27 -1.09 0.85
CA TRP A 268 15.61 -0.63 0.48
C TRP A 268 16.09 -1.21 -0.85
N ASN A 269 15.22 -1.94 -1.56
CA ASN A 269 15.57 -2.66 -2.78
C ASN A 269 15.46 -1.75 -4.02
N PHE A 270 16.26 -0.69 -4.09
CA PHE A 270 16.32 0.21 -5.25
C PHE A 270 17.63 0.02 -6.02
N SER A 271 17.55 0.09 -7.35
CA SER A 271 18.72 -0.04 -8.22
C SER A 271 19.58 1.22 -8.21
N ALA A 272 20.90 1.07 -8.33
CA ALA A 272 21.83 2.20 -8.43
C ALA A 272 21.61 3.09 -9.66
N ASN A 273 20.85 2.61 -10.65
CA ASN A 273 20.51 3.35 -11.86
C ASN A 273 19.07 3.91 -11.81
N ASP A 274 18.37 3.79 -10.68
CA ASP A 274 17.07 4.44 -10.50
C ASP A 274 17.31 5.96 -10.35
N PRO A 275 16.81 6.82 -11.26
CA PRO A 275 17.07 8.25 -11.19
C PRO A 275 16.21 8.97 -10.14
N ILE A 276 15.30 8.27 -9.46
CA ILE A 276 14.34 8.85 -8.50
C ILE A 276 14.79 8.67 -7.04
N ARG A 277 15.59 7.64 -6.73
CA ARG A 277 16.00 7.27 -5.35
C ARG A 277 17.51 7.14 -5.20
#